data_AF-A0AA86N3X4-F1
#
_entry.id   AF-A0AA86N3X4-F1
#
_cell.length_a   1.000
_cell.length_b   1.000
_cell.length_c   1.000
_cell.angle_alpha   90.00
_cell.angle_beta   90.00
_cell.angle_gamma   90.00
#
_symmetry.space_group_name_H-M   'P 1'
#
loop_
_entity.id
_entity.type
_entity.pdbx_description
1 polymer ?
#
loop_
_entity_poly.entity_id
_entity_poly.type
_entity_poly.pdbx_seq_one_letter_code
_entity_poly.pdbx_strand_id
1 'polypeptide(L)' 'MKSRPVDAERIRIPRWTIWRQSDPLGCPHCGSMIVSIKADARQVSFCECRMIEDRQAASTRKRTRQADEHHDKNE' A
#
# COMPACT_ATOMS: atom_id res chain seq x y z
N MET A 1 -33.06 -22.90 18.23
CA MET A 1 -33.38 -22.11 17.02
C MET A 1 -32.92 -22.90 15.80
N LYS A 2 -33.80 -23.24 14.86
CA LYS A 2 -33.45 -23.94 13.61
C LYS A 2 -33.17 -22.88 12.54
N SER A 3 -31.92 -22.74 12.10
CA SER A 3 -31.54 -21.84 11.01
C SER A 3 -32.07 -22.41 9.68
N ARG A 4 -32.76 -21.57 8.91
CA ARG A 4 -33.14 -21.93 7.53
C ARG A 4 -31.87 -22.01 6.68
N PRO A 5 -31.78 -22.96 5.73
CA PRO A 5 -30.66 -23.03 4.82
C PRO A 5 -30.61 -21.74 3.99
N VAL A 6 -29.44 -21.10 3.96
CA VAL A 6 -29.22 -19.91 3.13
C VAL A 6 -29.06 -20.38 1.69
N ASP A 7 -29.96 -19.93 0.83
CA ASP A 7 -29.94 -20.19 -0.62
C ASP A 7 -28.82 -19.34 -1.26
N ALA A 8 -27.72 -20.00 -1.63
CA ALA A 8 -26.53 -19.35 -2.17
C ALA A 8 -26.78 -18.74 -3.55
N GLU A 9 -27.67 -19.32 -4.38
CA GLU A 9 -28.05 -18.77 -5.69
C GLU A 9 -28.77 -17.42 -5.60
N ARG A 10 -29.34 -17.07 -4.43
CA ARG A 10 -29.99 -15.77 -4.19
C ARG A 10 -29.06 -14.70 -3.60
N ILE A 11 -27.85 -15.04 -3.19
CA ILE A 11 -26.93 -14.07 -2.59
C ILE A 11 -26.28 -13.24 -3.70
N ARG A 12 -26.59 -11.94 -3.74
CA ARG A 12 -25.89 -10.96 -4.59
C ARG A 12 -24.93 -10.15 -3.73
N ILE A 13 -23.63 -10.28 -3.99
CA ILE A 13 -22.59 -9.45 -3.36
C ILE A 13 -22.38 -8.22 -4.24
N PRO A 14 -22.71 -7.01 -3.78
CA PRO A 14 -22.46 -5.80 -4.55
C PRO A 14 -20.97 -5.60 -4.82
N ARG A 15 -20.58 -5.11 -6.01
CA ARG A 15 -19.16 -4.93 -6.34
C ARG A 15 -18.43 -3.97 -5.39
N TRP A 16 -19.14 -2.97 -4.86
CA TRP A 16 -18.58 -1.98 -3.93
C TRP A 16 -18.24 -2.57 -2.55
N THR A 17 -18.81 -3.72 -2.16
CA THR A 17 -18.49 -4.39 -0.89
C THR A 17 -17.26 -5.30 -1.01
N ILE A 18 -16.74 -5.52 -2.21
CA ILE A 18 -15.58 -6.38 -2.44
C ILE A 18 -14.32 -5.53 -2.28
N TRP A 19 -13.75 -5.54 -1.08
CA TRP A 19 -12.46 -4.91 -0.85
C TRP A 19 -11.36 -5.77 -1.45
N ARG A 20 -10.85 -5.38 -2.62
CA ARG A 20 -9.68 -6.00 -3.23
C ARG A 20 -8.46 -5.27 -2.68
N GLN A 21 -7.75 -5.88 -1.73
CA GLN A 21 -6.41 -5.37 -1.43
C GLN A 21 -5.57 -5.46 -2.70
N SER A 22 -5.09 -4.31 -3.16
CA SER A 22 -4.31 -4.15 -4.38
C SER A 22 -2.82 -4.42 -4.18
N ASP A 23 -2.38 -4.69 -2.96
CA ASP A 23 -0.97 -4.99 -2.73
C ASP A 23 -0.67 -6.43 -3.17
N PRO A 24 0.29 -6.62 -4.09
CA PRO A 24 0.83 -7.94 -4.34
C PRO A 24 1.56 -8.38 -3.07
N LEU A 25 0.88 -9.19 -2.25
CA LEU A 25 1.42 -9.77 -1.01
C LEU A 25 2.61 -10.72 -1.26
N GLY A 26 2.99 -10.95 -2.53
CA GLY A 26 4.08 -11.84 -2.89
C GLY A 26 4.68 -11.58 -4.27
N CYS A 27 5.83 -12.20 -4.51
CA CYS A 27 6.59 -12.13 -5.75
C CYS A 27 5.74 -12.60 -6.93
N PRO A 28 5.68 -11.86 -8.05
CA PRO A 28 4.84 -12.21 -9.18
C PRO A 28 5.28 -13.48 -9.93
N HIS A 29 6.41 -14.10 -9.56
CA HIS A 29 6.87 -15.35 -10.18
C HIS A 29 6.78 -16.56 -9.25
N CYS A 30 7.17 -16.42 -7.97
CA CYS A 30 7.21 -17.55 -7.05
C CYS A 30 6.17 -17.45 -5.91
N GLY A 31 5.46 -16.33 -5.79
CA GLY A 31 4.42 -16.13 -4.76
C GLY A 31 4.97 -15.87 -3.35
N SER A 32 6.26 -16.07 -3.10
CA SER A 32 6.86 -15.84 -1.78
C SER A 32 6.91 -14.37 -1.39
N MET A 33 7.13 -14.10 -0.11
CA MET A 33 7.13 -12.76 0.46
C MET A 33 8.20 -11.86 -0.18
N ILE A 34 7.83 -10.61 -0.47
CA ILE A 34 8.77 -9.58 -0.92
C ILE A 34 9.27 -8.81 0.31
N VAL A 35 10.59 -8.66 0.41
CA VAL A 35 11.26 -7.84 1.42
C VAL A 35 11.82 -6.58 0.75
N SER A 36 11.56 -5.41 1.34
CA SER A 36 12.12 -4.13 0.89
C SER A 36 13.13 -3.59 1.90
N ILE A 37 14.35 -3.32 1.43
CA ILE A 37 15.42 -2.70 2.21
C ILE A 37 15.65 -1.30 1.66
N LYS A 38 15.71 -0.31 2.56
CA LYS A 38 16.08 1.06 2.24
C LYS A 38 17.40 1.40 2.93
N ALA A 39 18.40 1.78 2.14
CA ALA A 39 19.71 2.21 2.62
C ALA A 39 20.10 3.50 1.92
N ASP A 40 20.41 4.54 2.71
CA ASP A 40 20.76 5.88 2.24
C ASP A 40 19.81 6.41 1.14
N ALA A 41 20.31 6.52 -0.08
CA ALA A 41 19.63 7.00 -1.28
C ALA A 41 19.16 5.86 -2.20
N ARG A 42 18.97 4.65 -1.68
CA ARG A 42 18.55 3.48 -2.46
C ARG A 42 17.49 2.66 -1.74
N GLN A 43 16.54 2.16 -2.52
CA GLN A 43 15.53 1.21 -2.09
C GLN A 43 15.57 0.01 -3.02
N VAL A 44 15.71 -1.17 -2.42
CA VAL A 44 15.76 -2.45 -3.15
C VAL A 44 14.70 -3.37 -2.57
N SER A 45 13.88 -3.95 -3.43
CA SER A 45 12.88 -4.96 -3.09
C SER A 45 13.25 -6.28 -3.75
N PHE A 46 13.24 -7.37 -2.98
CA PHE A 46 13.59 -8.69 -3.48
C PHE A 46 12.75 -9.78 -2.81
N CYS A 47 12.75 -10.93 -3.47
CA CYS A 47 12.19 -12.19 -2.99
C CYS A 47 13.33 -13.23 -3.03
N GLU A 48 13.17 -14.34 -2.32
CA GLU A 48 14.14 -15.46 -2.35
C GLU A 48 14.49 -15.93 -3.76
N CYS A 49 13.56 -15.78 -4.72
CA CYS A 49 13.77 -16.21 -6.09
C CYS A 49 14.42 -15.15 -7.00
N ARG A 50 14.46 -13.86 -6.63
CA ARG A 50 15.08 -12.74 -7.40
C ARG A 50 14.85 -11.35 -6.80
N MET A 51 15.61 -10.39 -7.30
CA MET A 51 15.33 -8.96 -7.15
C MET A 51 14.07 -8.54 -7.96
N ILE A 52 13.21 -7.74 -7.34
CA ILE A 52 11.94 -7.27 -7.91
C ILE A 52 12.04 -5.82 -8.36
N GLU A 53 12.67 -4.97 -7.55
CA GLU A 53 12.76 -3.54 -7.81
C GLU A 53 14.05 -2.98 -7.23
N ASP A 54 14.69 -2.08 -7.97
CA ASP A 54 15.89 -1.39 -7.55
C ASP A 54 15.78 0.07 -7.99
N ARG A 55 15.58 0.95 -7.03
CA ARG A 55 15.39 2.37 -7.28
C ARG A 55 16.31 3.18 -6.41
N GLN A 56 16.86 4.25 -6.98
CA GLN A 56 17.42 5.30 -6.14
C GLN A 56 16.26 5.96 -5.38
N ALA A 57 16.34 5.95 -4.05
CA ALA A 57 15.44 6.70 -3.21
C ALA A 57 15.72 8.18 -3.49
N ALA A 58 14.96 8.77 -4.42
CA ALA A 58 15.02 10.20 -4.68
C ALA A 58 14.85 10.91 -3.33
N SER A 59 15.83 11.75 -2.99
CA SER A 59 15.77 12.64 -1.84
C SER A 59 14.51 13.46 -1.97
N THR A 60 13.45 13.01 -1.30
CA THR A 60 12.23 13.77 -1.16
C THR A 60 12.52 14.86 -0.14
N ARG A 61 13.26 15.89 -0.57
CA ARG A 61 13.02 17.25 -0.08
C ARG A 61 11.59 17.59 -0.48
N LYS A 62 10.62 17.06 0.28
CA LYS A 62 9.26 17.61 0.29
C LYS A 62 9.41 19.02 0.87
N ARG A 63 9.48 19.97 -0.05
CA ARG A 63 9.31 21.39 0.16
C ARG A 63 7.93 21.60 0.79
N THR A 64 7.83 21.58 2.11
CA THR A 64 6.71 22.20 2.82
C THR A 64 7.01 23.70 2.85
N ARG A 65 6.64 24.41 1.78
CA ARG A 65 6.32 25.85 1.87
C ARG A 65 4.81 25.90 2.14
N GLN A 66 4.40 26.72 3.11
CA GLN A 66 3.04 26.86 3.72
C GLN A 66 2.91 25.97 4.98
N ALA A 67 2.76 26.48 6.20
CA ALA A 67 2.22 27.76 6.65
C ALA A 67 2.93 28.26 7.92
N ASP A 68 3.40 29.50 7.92
CA ASP A 68 3.61 30.33 9.13
C ASP A 68 3.83 31.79 8.67
N GLU A 69 2.78 32.40 8.11
CA GLU A 69 2.71 33.87 7.95
C GLU A 69 1.23 34.27 7.92
N HIS A 70 0.62 34.49 9.10
CA HIS A 70 -0.27 35.63 9.44
C HIS A 70 -1.01 35.44 10.78
N HIS A 71 -0.40 35.86 11.88
CA HIS A 71 -1.02 36.46 13.09
C HIS A 71 0.17 36.85 13.99
N ASP A 72 0.40 38.07 14.43
CA ASP A 72 -0.49 39.16 14.76
C ASP A 72 0.35 40.45 14.77
N LYS A 73 -0.15 41.51 14.13
CA LYS A 73 0.30 42.88 14.41
C LYS A 73 -0.51 43.33 15.62
N ASN A 74 0.13 43.44 16.77
CA ASN A 74 -0.23 44.41 17.80
C ASN A 74 0.90 44.51 18.83
N GLU A 75 1.76 45.51 18.65
CA GLU A 75 2.24 46.38 19.73
C GLU A 75 2.73 47.71 19.13
#